data_AF-A0A7X7MQV0-F1
#
_entry.id   AF-A0A7X7MQV0-F1
#
_cell.length_a   1.000
_cell.length_b   1.000
_cell.length_c   1.000
_cell.angle_alpha   90.00
_cell.angle_beta   90.00
_cell.angle_gamma   90.00
#
_symmetry.space_group_name_H-M   'P 1'
#
loop_
_entity.id
_entity.type
_entity.pdbx_description
1 polymer ?
#
loop_
_entity_poly.entity_id
_entity_poly.type
_entity_poly.pdbx_seq_one_letter_code
_entity_poly.pdbx_strand_id
1 'polypeptide(L)'
;MMADAPIFIDPAMCRGCKKCITACPFDALYMEGKLAVVKPDECRACNACIKACPFKAITSTAKTETKKADLGDFKGIWVFAEQHHGKVQEVAYELLATGRRLAKDRGCELAAVVLGHNVKDSASHLIAAGADKVYVVDQPELAEYEANVYTDA
;
A
#
# COMPACT_ATOMS: atom_id res chain seq x y z
N MET A 1 -9.46 -29.14 -0.85
CA MET A 1 -8.82 -27.99 -0.17
C MET A 1 -9.80 -26.85 -0.32
N MET A 2 -10.68 -26.64 0.67
CA MET A 2 -11.66 -25.56 0.61
C MET A 2 -10.95 -24.30 1.09
N ALA A 3 -10.74 -23.34 0.19
CA ALA A 3 -10.17 -22.06 0.56
C ALA A 3 -11.09 -21.39 1.60
N ASP A 4 -10.51 -20.97 2.72
CA ASP A 4 -11.21 -20.18 3.73
C ASP A 4 -11.62 -18.85 3.10
N ALA A 5 -12.85 -18.80 2.61
CA ALA A 5 -13.39 -17.60 2.01
C ALA A 5 -13.44 -16.48 3.08
N PRO A 6 -12.95 -15.26 2.79
CA PRO A 6 -12.88 -14.16 3.76
C PRO A 6 -14.25 -13.58 4.14
N ILE A 7 -15.31 -14.04 3.48
CA ILE A 7 -16.70 -13.75 3.79
C ILE A 7 -17.53 -15.03 3.74
N PHE A 8 -18.59 -15.07 4.54
CA PHE A 8 -19.60 -16.11 4.54
C PHE A 8 -20.93 -15.54 4.05
N ILE A 9 -21.65 -16.29 3.22
CA ILE A 9 -22.97 -15.92 2.70
C ILE A 9 -23.99 -16.93 3.24
N ASP A 10 -24.90 -16.45 4.09
CA ASP A 10 -25.96 -17.25 4.69
C ASP A 10 -27.03 -17.61 3.63
N PRO A 11 -27.20 -18.90 3.28
CA PRO A 11 -28.20 -19.31 2.30
C PRO A 11 -29.64 -19.05 2.74
N ALA A 12 -29.92 -19.00 4.04
CA ALA A 12 -31.27 -18.76 4.56
C ALA A 12 -31.70 -17.29 4.40
N MET A 13 -30.74 -16.36 4.47
CA MET A 13 -31.01 -14.93 4.36
C MET A 13 -30.80 -14.38 2.94
N CYS A 14 -30.01 -15.06 2.11
CA CYS A 14 -29.73 -14.61 0.75
C CYS A 14 -30.99 -14.68 -0.14
N ARG A 15 -31.40 -13.54 -0.68
CA ARG A 15 -32.57 -13.43 -1.58
C ARG A 15 -32.21 -13.40 -3.07
N GLY A 16 -30.94 -13.59 -3.42
CA GLY A 16 -30.49 -13.60 -4.82
C GLY A 16 -30.63 -12.28 -5.58
N CYS A 17 -30.68 -11.13 -4.88
CA CYS A 17 -30.93 -9.82 -5.48
C CYS A 17 -29.76 -9.21 -6.26
N LYS A 18 -28.60 -9.87 -6.30
CA LYS A 18 -27.37 -9.47 -7.03
C LYS A 18 -26.70 -8.16 -6.61
N LYS A 19 -27.22 -7.41 -5.63
CA LYS A 19 -26.58 -6.17 -5.13
C LYS A 19 -25.13 -6.37 -4.68
N CYS A 20 -24.80 -7.53 -4.10
CA CYS A 20 -23.44 -7.85 -3.69
C CYS A 20 -22.46 -8.01 -4.86
N ILE A 21 -22.94 -8.49 -6.01
CA ILE A 21 -22.14 -8.63 -7.24
C ILE A 21 -21.82 -7.24 -7.78
N THR A 22 -22.84 -6.39 -7.95
CA THR A 22 -22.65 -5.01 -8.42
C THR A 22 -21.78 -4.18 -7.48
N ALA A 23 -21.80 -4.46 -6.19
CA ALA A 23 -20.98 -3.76 -5.20
C ALA A 23 -19.52 -4.26 -5.13
N CYS A 24 -19.19 -5.38 -5.78
CA CYS A 24 -17.83 -5.93 -5.74
C CYS A 24 -16.97 -5.25 -6.80
N PRO A 25 -15.93 -4.47 -6.43
CA PRO A 25 -15.05 -3.85 -7.42
C PRO A 25 -14.00 -4.83 -7.98
N PHE A 26 -14.04 -6.09 -7.55
CA PHE A 26 -13.06 -7.13 -7.89
C PHE A 26 -13.68 -8.34 -8.58
N ASP A 27 -14.97 -8.28 -8.93
CA ASP A 27 -15.74 -9.38 -9.55
C ASP A 27 -15.62 -10.74 -8.84
N ALA A 28 -15.36 -10.70 -7.53
CA ALA A 28 -15.15 -11.87 -6.68
C ALA A 28 -16.44 -12.61 -6.29
N LEU A 29 -17.59 -12.23 -6.85
CA LEU A 29 -18.90 -12.79 -6.51
C LEU A 29 -19.65 -13.19 -7.77
N TYR A 30 -20.26 -14.37 -7.76
CA TYR A 30 -21.13 -14.85 -8.83
C TYR A 30 -22.41 -15.47 -8.25
N MET A 31 -23.38 -15.77 -9.12
CA MET A 31 -24.61 -16.46 -8.72
C MET A 31 -24.53 -17.93 -9.08
N GLU A 32 -24.83 -18.79 -8.11
CA GLU A 32 -25.12 -20.19 -8.32
C GLU A 32 -26.60 -20.43 -8.00
N GLY A 33 -27.43 -20.47 -9.05
CA GLY A 33 -28.89 -20.45 -8.91
C GLY A 33 -29.39 -19.17 -8.23
N LYS A 34 -29.95 -19.30 -7.02
CA LYS A 34 -30.47 -18.16 -6.22
C LYS A 34 -29.51 -17.72 -5.11
N LEU A 35 -28.37 -18.40 -4.94
CA LEU A 35 -27.38 -18.11 -3.92
C LEU A 35 -26.19 -17.36 -4.53
N ALA A 36 -25.75 -16.30 -3.86
CA ALA A 36 -24.49 -15.66 -4.20
C ALA A 36 -23.33 -16.49 -3.64
N VAL A 37 -22.29 -16.69 -4.43
CA VAL A 37 -21.09 -17.48 -4.09
C VAL A 37 -19.86 -16.62 -4.32
N VAL A 38 -18.91 -16.71 -3.39
CA VAL A 38 -17.65 -15.96 -3.43
C VAL A 38 -16.56 -16.82 -4.07
N LYS A 39 -15.73 -16.19 -4.91
CA LYS A 39 -14.46 -16.73 -5.37
C LYS A 39 -13.38 -16.32 -4.36
N PRO A 40 -12.86 -17.24 -3.53
CA PRO A 40 -11.98 -16.86 -2.42
C PRO A 40 -10.71 -16.13 -2.88
N ASP A 41 -10.11 -16.58 -3.97
CA ASP A 41 -8.84 -16.05 -4.50
C ASP A 41 -8.96 -14.63 -5.07
N GLU A 42 -10.16 -14.19 -5.45
CA GLU A 42 -10.42 -12.86 -5.98
C GLU A 42 -10.90 -11.88 -4.89
N CYS A 43 -11.30 -12.38 -3.72
CA CYS A 43 -11.92 -11.55 -2.69
C CYS A 43 -10.90 -10.82 -1.82
N ARG A 44 -10.81 -9.49 -1.96
CA ARG A 44 -9.92 -8.64 -1.16
C ARG A 44 -10.44 -8.24 0.23
N ALA A 45 -11.48 -8.91 0.73
CA ALA A 45 -12.09 -8.64 2.04
C ALA A 45 -12.46 -7.15 2.30
N CYS A 46 -12.79 -6.39 1.24
CA CYS A 46 -13.08 -4.95 1.33
C CYS A 46 -14.43 -4.61 2.01
N ASN A 47 -15.26 -5.62 2.29
CA ASN A 47 -16.58 -5.51 2.93
C ASN A 47 -17.63 -4.69 2.17
N ALA A 48 -17.42 -4.38 0.89
CA ALA A 48 -18.40 -3.68 0.06
C ALA A 48 -19.71 -4.47 -0.09
N CYS A 49 -19.62 -5.79 -0.31
CA CYS A 49 -20.77 -6.68 -0.43
C CYS A 49 -21.60 -6.78 0.87
N ILE A 50 -20.93 -6.74 2.04
CA ILE A 50 -21.59 -6.75 3.35
C ILE A 50 -22.46 -5.50 3.51
N LYS A 51 -21.92 -4.32 3.21
CA LYS A 51 -22.65 -3.05 3.27
C LYS A 51 -23.80 -2.99 2.26
N ALA A 52 -23.63 -3.59 1.09
CA ALA A 52 -24.63 -3.57 0.02
C ALA A 52 -25.80 -4.55 0.24
N CYS A 53 -25.66 -5.56 1.11
CA CYS A 53 -26.67 -6.58 1.29
C CYS A 53 -27.81 -6.09 2.21
N PRO A 54 -29.02 -5.81 1.69
CA PRO A 54 -30.12 -5.29 2.50
C PRO A 54 -30.71 -6.34 3.45
N PHE A 55 -30.39 -7.62 3.21
CA PHE A 55 -30.85 -8.76 4.00
C PHE A 55 -29.84 -9.21 5.05
N LYS A 56 -28.69 -8.53 5.15
CA LYS A 56 -27.59 -8.86 6.07
C LYS A 56 -27.12 -10.32 5.94
N ALA A 57 -27.25 -10.89 4.74
CA ALA A 57 -26.92 -12.28 4.45
C ALA A 57 -25.41 -12.54 4.35
N ILE A 58 -24.55 -11.53 4.51
CA ILE A 58 -23.10 -11.65 4.28
C ILE A 58 -22.37 -11.17 5.54
N THR A 59 -21.46 -12.00 6.05
CA THR A 59 -20.62 -11.70 7.21
C THR A 59 -19.14 -11.87 6.86
N SER A 60 -18.26 -11.19 7.59
CA SER A 60 -16.83 -11.40 7.47
C SER A 60 -16.40 -12.57 8.35
N THR A 61 -15.59 -13.47 7.79
CA THR A 61 -14.91 -14.54 8.52
C THR A 61 -13.46 -14.16 8.86
N ALA A 62 -12.98 -13.04 8.33
CA ALA A 62 -11.66 -12.52 8.63
C ALA A 62 -11.57 -12.15 10.11
N LYS A 63 -10.81 -12.95 10.88
CA LYS A 63 -10.43 -12.61 12.25
C LYS A 63 -9.62 -11.33 12.20
N THR A 64 -10.24 -10.23 12.58
CA THR A 64 -9.59 -8.93 12.59
C THR A 64 -8.88 -8.76 13.93
N GLU A 65 -7.67 -9.31 14.07
CA GLU A 65 -6.73 -8.80 15.08
C GLU A 65 -6.26 -7.42 14.62
N THR A 66 -7.11 -6.41 14.82
CA THR A 66 -6.72 -5.03 14.58
C THR A 66 -5.87 -4.57 15.75
N LYS A 67 -4.56 -4.82 15.68
CA LYS A 67 -3.61 -3.90 16.30
C LYS A 67 -3.74 -2.59 15.51
N LYS A 68 -4.65 -1.73 15.95
CA LYS A 68 -4.78 -0.38 15.44
C LYS A 68 -3.46 0.31 15.77
N ALA A 69 -2.56 0.42 14.79
CA ALA A 69 -1.30 1.12 14.99
C ALA A 69 -1.63 2.56 15.41
N ASP A 70 -1.08 3.02 16.52
CA ASP A 70 -1.18 4.43 16.88
C ASP A 70 -0.31 5.20 15.89
N LEU A 71 -0.93 6.07 15.11
CA LEU A 71 -0.21 6.88 14.13
C LEU A 71 0.81 7.81 14.82
N GLY A 72 0.62 8.10 16.11
CA GLY A 72 1.55 8.88 16.92
C GLY A 72 2.88 8.18 17.20
N ASP A 73 2.95 6.86 17.04
CA ASP A 73 4.20 6.09 17.25
C ASP A 73 5.19 6.26 16.09
N PHE A 74 4.73 6.73 14.93
CA PHE A 74 5.56 6.95 13.76
C PHE A 74 6.02 8.41 13.68
N LYS A 75 7.33 8.59 13.47
CA LYS A 75 7.97 9.90 13.31
C LYS A 75 9.05 9.84 12.24
N GLY A 76 9.30 10.97 11.60
CA GLY A 76 10.35 11.14 10.60
C GLY A 76 9.86 11.92 9.39
N ILE A 77 10.81 12.52 8.68
CA ILE A 77 10.59 13.20 7.41
C ILE A 77 11.38 12.44 6.36
N TRP A 78 10.72 12.08 5.28
CA TRP A 78 11.33 11.31 4.19
C TRP A 78 11.35 12.18 2.94
N VAL A 79 12.52 12.29 2.31
CA VAL A 79 12.71 12.94 1.02
C VAL A 79 13.01 11.87 -0.01
N PHE A 80 12.20 11.82 -1.05
CA PHE A 80 12.47 10.98 -2.21
C PHE A 80 13.54 11.65 -3.08
N ALA A 81 14.68 10.98 -3.23
CA ALA A 81 15.82 11.42 -4.02
C ALA A 81 15.73 10.81 -5.42
N GLU A 82 14.97 11.47 -6.29
CA GLU A 82 14.82 11.09 -7.70
C GLU A 82 16.19 10.97 -8.38
N GLN A 83 16.33 9.94 -9.21
CA GLN A 83 17.54 9.69 -10.00
C GLN A 83 17.19 9.60 -11.48
N HIS A 84 18.10 10.06 -12.34
CA HIS A 84 18.10 9.71 -13.76
C HIS A 84 19.45 9.07 -14.11
N HIS A 85 19.41 7.88 -14.71
CA HIS A 85 20.58 7.11 -15.14
C HIS A 85 21.67 6.98 -14.05
N GLY A 86 21.26 6.65 -12.83
CA GLY A 86 22.14 6.49 -11.66
C GLY A 86 22.54 7.78 -10.95
N LYS A 87 22.13 8.95 -11.47
CA LYS A 87 22.46 10.25 -10.88
C LYS A 87 21.26 10.90 -10.20
N VAL A 88 21.40 11.19 -8.90
CA VAL A 88 20.40 11.93 -8.13
C VAL A 88 20.24 13.36 -8.67
N GLN A 89 18.98 13.78 -8.84
CA GLN A 89 18.59 15.12 -9.30
C GLN A 89 18.85 16.19 -8.24
N GLU A 90 19.18 17.41 -8.68
CA GLU A 90 19.57 18.51 -7.79
C GLU A 90 18.46 18.90 -6.81
N VAL A 91 17.20 18.80 -7.26
CA VAL A 91 16.01 19.07 -6.45
C VAL A 91 16.00 18.27 -5.14
N ALA A 92 16.52 17.04 -5.15
CA ALA A 92 16.61 16.21 -3.93
C ALA A 92 17.46 16.88 -2.85
N TYR A 93 18.56 17.56 -3.22
CA TYR A 93 19.43 18.25 -2.26
C TYR A 93 18.77 19.51 -1.69
N GLU A 94 18.01 20.25 -2.51
CA GLU A 94 17.23 21.42 -2.05
C GLU A 94 16.12 21.00 -1.06
N LEU A 95 15.46 19.89 -1.37
CA LEU A 95 14.46 19.28 -0.50
C LEU A 95 15.07 18.80 0.82
N LEU A 96 16.26 18.19 0.79
CA LEU A 96 16.98 17.81 2.01
C LEU A 96 17.38 19.03 2.85
N ALA A 97 17.86 20.11 2.23
CA ALA A 97 18.22 21.33 2.93
C ALA A 97 17.01 21.95 3.67
N THR A 98 15.85 21.98 3.01
CA THR A 98 14.60 22.45 3.63
C THR A 98 14.07 21.46 4.66
N GLY A 99 14.09 20.17 4.33
CA GLY A 99 13.67 19.06 5.20
C GLY A 99 14.47 19.01 6.50
N ARG A 100 15.75 19.36 6.48
CA ARG A 100 16.60 19.39 7.69
C ARG A 100 16.11 20.41 8.71
N ARG A 101 15.67 21.58 8.25
CA ARG A 101 15.07 22.61 9.13
C ARG A 101 13.79 22.06 9.75
N LEU A 102 12.90 21.50 8.92
CA LEU A 102 11.64 20.92 9.39
C LEU A 102 11.86 19.76 10.39
N ALA A 103 12.84 18.88 10.12
CA ALA A 103 13.19 17.76 10.98
C ALA A 103 13.70 18.23 12.34
N LYS A 104 14.50 19.30 12.37
CA LYS A 104 14.95 19.94 13.60
C LYS A 104 13.78 20.53 14.39
N ASP A 105 12.89 21.27 13.73
CA ASP A 105 11.72 21.89 14.38
C ASP A 105 10.74 20.85 14.95
N ARG A 106 10.67 19.68 14.32
CA ARG A 106 9.83 18.55 14.76
C ARG A 106 10.54 17.58 15.71
N GLY A 107 11.84 17.76 15.94
CA GLY A 107 12.63 16.84 16.77
C GLY A 107 12.65 15.40 16.24
N CYS A 108 12.68 15.22 14.93
CA CYS A 108 12.67 13.90 14.28
C CYS A 108 13.83 13.72 13.29
N GLU A 109 14.03 12.49 12.83
CA GLU A 109 15.02 12.15 11.82
C GLU A 109 14.57 12.59 10.41
N LEU A 110 15.54 13.01 9.60
CA LEU A 110 15.40 13.20 8.16
C LEU A 110 16.01 12.00 7.43
N ALA A 111 15.21 11.29 6.65
CA ALA A 111 15.67 10.22 5.78
C ALA A 111 15.63 10.65 4.31
N ALA A 112 16.61 10.21 3.52
CA ALA A 112 16.51 10.18 2.06
C ALA A 112 16.17 8.76 1.59
N VAL A 113 15.37 8.65 0.54
CA VAL A 113 15.05 7.38 -0.13
C VAL A 113 15.45 7.50 -1.60
N VAL A 114 16.35 6.65 -2.06
CA VAL A 114 16.76 6.57 -3.47
C VAL A 114 16.48 5.17 -4.01
N LEU A 115 15.74 5.14 -5.13
CA LEU A 115 15.41 3.94 -5.88
C LEU A 115 16.08 4.06 -7.25
N GLY A 116 16.86 3.08 -7.68
CA GLY A 116 17.53 3.15 -8.97
C GLY A 116 18.45 1.98 -9.26
N HIS A 117 19.31 2.14 -10.25
CA HIS A 117 20.38 1.21 -10.59
C HIS A 117 21.74 1.92 -10.54
N ASN A 118 22.74 1.30 -9.90
CA ASN A 118 24.06 1.90 -9.66
C ASN A 118 23.98 3.21 -8.86
N VAL A 119 23.13 3.23 -7.83
CA VAL A 119 22.85 4.42 -7.01
C VAL A 119 23.46 4.35 -5.62
N LYS A 120 24.07 3.23 -5.22
CA LYS A 120 24.69 3.06 -3.89
C LYS A 120 25.63 4.20 -3.49
N ASP A 121 26.43 4.70 -4.43
CA ASP A 121 27.42 5.76 -4.15
C ASP A 121 26.76 7.10 -3.82
N SER A 122 25.51 7.30 -4.22
CA SER A 122 24.72 8.52 -3.93
C SER A 122 24.42 8.70 -2.45
N ALA A 123 24.46 7.62 -1.65
CA ALA A 123 24.15 7.70 -0.21
C ALA A 123 25.07 8.67 0.54
N SER A 124 26.36 8.69 0.19
CA SER A 124 27.34 9.59 0.80
C SER A 124 27.00 11.07 0.56
N HIS A 125 26.59 11.40 -0.67
CA HIS A 125 26.18 12.76 -1.04
C HIS A 125 24.87 13.17 -0.37
N LEU A 126 23.90 12.25 -0.24
CA LEU A 126 22.62 12.51 0.43
C LEU A 126 22.79 12.73 1.94
N ILE A 127 23.68 11.97 2.60
CA ILE A 127 24.08 12.22 4.00
C ILE A 127 24.73 13.61 4.12
N ALA A 128 25.68 13.93 3.24
CA ALA A 128 26.37 15.23 3.25
C ALA A 128 25.41 16.42 3.04
N ALA A 129 24.31 16.21 2.29
CA ALA A 129 23.26 17.19 2.07
C ALA A 129 22.29 17.36 3.25
N GLY A 130 22.42 16.53 4.30
CA GLY A 130 21.71 16.72 5.58
C GLY A 130 20.78 15.59 6.00
N ALA A 131 20.71 14.49 5.25
CA ALA A 131 19.99 13.30 5.69
C ALA A 131 20.69 12.63 6.88
N ASP A 132 19.93 12.22 7.90
CA ASP A 132 20.42 11.41 9.01
C ASP A 132 20.55 9.93 8.60
N LYS A 133 19.69 9.51 7.67
CA LYS A 133 19.62 8.14 7.16
C LYS A 133 19.34 8.13 5.66
N VAL A 134 19.91 7.17 4.94
CA VAL A 134 19.61 6.94 3.52
C VAL A 134 19.15 5.50 3.33
N TYR A 135 17.98 5.33 2.71
CA TYR A 135 17.49 4.06 2.22
C TYR A 135 17.81 3.97 0.73
N VAL A 136 18.48 2.89 0.33
CA VAL A 136 18.90 2.65 -1.06
C VAL A 136 18.27 1.35 -1.53
N VAL A 137 17.54 1.41 -2.62
CA VAL A 137 17.15 0.23 -3.41
C VAL A 137 17.92 0.31 -4.73
N ASP A 138 18.86 -0.61 -4.91
CA ASP A 138 19.71 -0.68 -6.09
C ASP A 138 19.40 -1.96 -6.87
N GLN A 139 18.59 -1.82 -7.93
CA GLN A 139 18.09 -2.91 -8.76
C GLN A 139 18.07 -2.49 -10.24
N PRO A 140 18.47 -3.36 -11.18
CA PRO A 140 18.46 -3.05 -12.62
C PRO A 140 17.10 -2.59 -13.15
N GLU A 141 16.01 -3.11 -12.61
CA GLU A 141 14.62 -2.80 -12.98
C GLU A 141 14.25 -1.34 -12.69
N LEU A 142 14.98 -0.68 -11.79
CA LEU A 142 14.77 0.71 -11.39
C LEU A 142 15.66 1.70 -12.17
N ALA A 143 16.43 1.24 -13.16
CA ALA A 143 17.34 2.10 -13.94
C ALA A 143 16.61 3.30 -14.57
N GLU A 144 15.42 3.05 -15.11
CA GLU A 144 14.51 4.06 -15.64
C GLU A 144 13.26 4.15 -14.77
N TYR A 145 12.59 5.30 -14.82
CA TYR A 145 11.31 5.45 -14.12
C TYR A 145 10.23 4.57 -14.76
N GLU A 146 9.68 3.65 -13.97
CA GLU A 146 8.45 2.92 -14.30
C GLU A 146 7.51 2.89 -13.09
N ALA A 147 6.26 3.32 -13.29
CA ALA A 147 5.33 3.56 -12.18
C ALA A 147 5.05 2.32 -11.32
N ASN A 148 4.90 1.14 -11.93
CA ASN A 148 4.60 -0.07 -11.17
C ASN A 148 5.81 -0.52 -10.35
N VAL A 149 6.99 -0.55 -10.98
CA VAL A 149 8.23 -0.98 -10.33
C VAL A 149 8.59 -0.07 -9.16
N TYR A 150 8.41 1.25 -9.30
CA TYR A 150 8.65 2.21 -8.22
C TYR A 150 7.60 2.13 -7.10
N THR A 151 6.38 1.67 -7.40
CA THR A 151 5.32 1.49 -6.40
C THR A 151 5.57 0.26 -5.52
N ASP A 152 6.16 -0.78 -6.09
CA ASP A 152 6.41 -2.06 -5.41
C ASP A 152 7.74 -2.11 -4.63
N ALA A 153 8.67 -1.18 -4.89
CA ALA A 153 10.02 -1.11 -4.33
C ALA A 153 10.08 -0.48 -2.93
#